data_AF-A0A1F9ZC54-F1
#
_entry.id   AF-A0A1F9ZC54-F1
#
_cell.length_a   1.000
_cell.length_b   1.000
_cell.length_c   1.000
_cell.angle_alpha   90.00
_cell.angle_beta   90.00
_cell.angle_gamma   90.00
#
_symmetry.space_group_name_H-M   'P 1'
#
loop_
_entity.id
_entity.type
_entity.pdbx_description
1 polymer ?
#
loop_
_entity_poly.entity_id
_entity_poly.type
_entity_poly.pdbx_seq_one_letter_code
_entity_poly.pdbx_strand_id
1 'polypeptide(L)'
;MEDLAAFASSHPQLSDPAKIRVPGLGSLPVLDGARTFELTPEGLQSFRASAPKDPETLPRMLKQGPEAVAFYVSFRFGADRWGIYIREAGLKALQEEYHRIIWRDLGKYVDRDVSEIAERIEYTLVLDYLLAHNRVHFLVDRVAADWESQGGTARYAPYQEAWYATTSKPPAQPEDIGNLEEALANLEAFRSYMNPTYGDSVAALVDGRLEERNVQEWKAFFVGGRFAVEMANMLSRQPAGWKDFARFLNRKTSVGSTNYVRIMYSYNPEALERGQVELARRLAGNGPAPGNPFKDDTAPMPPIRVL
;
A
#
# COMPACT_ATOMS: atom_id res chain seq x y z
N MET A 1 -13.23 -20.90 3.00
CA MET A 1 -12.46 -19.99 2.13
C MET A 1 -13.26 -19.88 0.85
N GLU A 2 -13.65 -18.67 0.44
CA GLU A 2 -14.38 -18.44 -0.81
C GLU A 2 -13.51 -18.89 -1.99
N ASP A 3 -14.06 -19.71 -2.90
CA ASP A 3 -13.33 -20.18 -4.08
C ASP A 3 -13.45 -19.16 -5.22
N LEU A 4 -12.53 -18.19 -5.21
CA LEU A 4 -12.46 -17.15 -6.24
C LEU A 4 -11.95 -17.68 -7.59
N ALA A 5 -11.36 -18.89 -7.63
CA ALA A 5 -10.82 -19.47 -8.85
C ALA A 5 -11.92 -19.76 -9.88
N ALA A 6 -13.12 -20.11 -9.43
CA ALA A 6 -14.26 -20.41 -10.28
C ALA A 6 -15.07 -19.17 -10.68
N PHE A 7 -14.75 -17.97 -10.16
CA PHE A 7 -15.57 -16.78 -10.40
C PHE A 7 -15.64 -16.42 -11.88
N ALA A 8 -14.49 -16.36 -12.56
CA ALA A 8 -14.42 -15.98 -13.97
C ALA A 8 -15.23 -16.91 -14.87
N SER A 9 -15.18 -18.23 -14.59
CA SER A 9 -15.99 -19.22 -15.32
C SER A 9 -17.48 -19.16 -14.99
N SER A 10 -17.84 -18.76 -13.76
CA SER A 10 -19.24 -18.70 -13.31
C SER A 10 -19.94 -17.41 -13.71
N HIS A 11 -19.18 -16.31 -13.90
CA HIS A 11 -19.70 -14.99 -14.23
C HIS A 11 -18.90 -14.35 -15.40
N PRO A 12 -18.89 -14.95 -16.60
CA PRO A 12 -18.10 -14.46 -17.73
C PRO A 12 -18.42 -13.01 -18.12
N GLN A 13 -19.69 -12.60 -18.00
CA GLN A 13 -20.16 -11.24 -18.27
C GLN A 13 -19.63 -10.19 -17.28
N LEU A 14 -19.28 -10.61 -16.05
CA LEU A 14 -18.67 -9.77 -15.01
C LEU A 14 -17.13 -9.87 -15.01
N SER A 15 -16.59 -10.65 -15.95
CA SER A 15 -15.19 -11.04 -16.02
C SER A 15 -14.54 -10.60 -17.33
N ASP A 16 -15.15 -9.64 -18.02
CA ASP A 16 -14.66 -9.10 -19.30
C ASP A 16 -13.32 -8.36 -19.10
N PRO A 17 -12.20 -8.88 -19.64
CA PRO A 17 -10.89 -8.27 -19.45
C PRO A 17 -10.77 -6.85 -20.00
N ALA A 18 -11.66 -6.45 -20.94
CA ALA A 18 -11.69 -5.10 -21.48
C ALA A 18 -12.34 -4.09 -20.52
N LYS A 19 -13.02 -4.56 -19.47
CA LYS A 19 -13.80 -3.75 -18.54
C LYS A 19 -13.23 -3.75 -17.12
N ILE A 20 -12.49 -4.79 -16.75
CA ILE A 20 -11.85 -4.88 -15.43
C ILE A 20 -10.57 -4.07 -15.40
N ARG A 21 -10.22 -3.53 -14.23
CA ARG A 21 -8.91 -2.90 -13.98
C ARG A 21 -7.79 -3.71 -14.57
N VAL A 22 -7.05 -3.08 -15.46
CA VAL A 22 -5.77 -3.58 -15.90
C VAL A 22 -4.70 -2.66 -15.31
N PRO A 23 -3.78 -3.17 -14.48
CA PRO A 23 -2.66 -2.40 -13.99
C PRO A 23 -1.95 -1.66 -15.13
N GLY A 24 -1.70 -0.36 -14.98
CA GLY A 24 -1.00 0.42 -16.01
C GLY A 24 -1.85 0.92 -17.20
N LEU A 25 -3.18 1.03 -17.04
CA LEU A 25 -4.07 1.75 -17.98
C LEU A 25 -4.03 1.23 -19.44
N GLY A 26 -4.27 -0.06 -19.67
CA GLY A 26 -4.68 -0.53 -21.01
C GLY A 26 -4.31 -1.96 -21.38
N SER A 27 -3.28 -2.56 -20.78
CA SER A 27 -2.90 -3.96 -21.04
C SER A 27 -2.18 -4.58 -19.87
N LEU A 28 -2.48 -5.85 -19.57
CA LEU A 28 -1.90 -6.55 -18.43
C LEU A 28 -0.37 -6.58 -18.60
N PRO A 29 0.41 -6.23 -17.57
CA PRO A 29 1.85 -6.37 -17.66
C PRO A 29 2.26 -7.80 -17.99
N VAL A 30 3.41 -7.96 -18.63
CA VAL A 30 4.00 -9.30 -18.83
C VAL A 30 4.24 -9.95 -17.48
N LEU A 31 3.70 -11.15 -17.30
CA LEU A 31 3.77 -11.93 -16.05
C LEU A 31 4.72 -13.13 -16.16
N ASP A 32 5.36 -13.32 -17.32
CA ASP A 32 6.24 -14.46 -17.58
C ASP A 32 7.43 -14.45 -16.61
N GLY A 33 7.75 -15.62 -16.06
CA GLY A 33 8.82 -15.77 -15.08
C GLY A 33 8.42 -15.44 -13.64
N ALA A 34 7.18 -15.04 -13.38
CA ALA A 34 6.68 -14.79 -12.03
C ALA A 34 6.84 -16.03 -11.13
N ARG A 35 7.49 -15.86 -9.99
CA ARG A 35 7.66 -16.91 -8.97
C ARG A 35 6.81 -16.63 -7.75
N THR A 36 6.21 -17.67 -7.17
CA THR A 36 5.46 -17.55 -5.92
C THR A 36 6.38 -17.10 -4.79
N PHE A 37 5.91 -16.17 -3.99
CA PHE A 37 6.54 -15.76 -2.74
C PHE A 37 5.63 -16.10 -1.58
N GLU A 38 6.09 -17.02 -0.72
CA GLU A 38 5.36 -17.39 0.49
C GLU A 38 5.69 -16.40 1.60
N LEU A 39 4.66 -15.73 2.12
CA LEU A 39 4.78 -14.77 3.23
C LEU A 39 4.90 -15.51 4.57
N THR A 40 6.01 -16.22 4.74
CA THR A 40 6.39 -16.90 5.99
C THR A 40 7.52 -16.15 6.69
N PRO A 41 7.70 -16.34 8.01
CA PRO A 41 8.85 -15.76 8.72
C PRO A 41 10.19 -16.12 8.06
N GLU A 42 10.35 -17.37 7.61
CA GLU A 42 11.55 -17.88 6.95
C GLU A 42 11.74 -17.24 5.56
N GLY A 43 10.63 -17.11 4.82
CA GLY A 43 10.60 -16.44 3.52
C GLY A 43 11.04 -14.97 3.65
N LEU A 44 10.50 -14.23 4.60
CA LEU A 44 10.85 -12.84 4.86
C LEU A 44 12.30 -12.65 5.34
N GLN A 45 12.79 -13.53 6.23
CA GLN A 45 14.16 -13.42 6.75
C GLN A 45 15.23 -13.59 5.68
N SER A 46 14.97 -14.47 4.71
CA SER A 46 15.89 -14.81 3.62
C SER A 46 15.64 -14.01 2.33
N PHE A 47 14.49 -13.33 2.23
CA PHE A 47 14.12 -12.62 1.02
C PHE A 47 15.13 -11.52 0.67
N ARG A 48 15.60 -11.54 -0.58
CA ARG A 48 16.38 -10.48 -1.22
C ARG A 48 15.95 -10.36 -2.67
N ALA A 49 15.84 -9.12 -3.16
CA ALA A 49 15.69 -8.90 -4.59
C ALA A 49 16.99 -9.35 -5.29
N SER A 50 16.85 -10.18 -6.32
CA SER A 50 17.97 -10.68 -7.12
C SER A 50 18.29 -9.75 -8.28
N ALA A 51 17.28 -9.02 -8.78
CA ALA A 51 17.44 -8.04 -9.83
C ALA A 51 18.19 -6.77 -9.35
N PRO A 52 19.02 -6.16 -10.20
CA PRO A 52 19.57 -4.83 -9.91
C PRO A 52 18.44 -3.79 -9.86
N LYS A 53 18.69 -2.67 -9.16
CA LYS A 53 17.71 -1.58 -9.07
C LYS A 53 17.36 -1.02 -10.45
N ASP A 54 16.07 -0.75 -10.66
CA ASP A 54 15.63 0.06 -11.80
C ASP A 54 15.62 1.55 -11.39
N PRO A 55 16.51 2.41 -11.95
CA PRO A 55 16.57 3.83 -11.61
C PRO A 55 15.29 4.60 -11.96
N GLU A 56 14.47 4.07 -12.87
CA GLU A 56 13.20 4.70 -13.27
C GLU A 56 12.06 4.39 -12.29
N THR A 57 12.28 3.53 -11.30
CA THR A 57 11.23 3.12 -10.36
C THR A 57 10.66 4.29 -9.58
N LEU A 58 11.49 5.10 -8.92
CA LEU A 58 11.01 6.24 -8.14
C LEU A 58 10.34 7.30 -9.03
N PRO A 59 10.93 7.73 -10.17
CA PRO A 59 10.24 8.60 -11.12
C PRO A 59 8.87 8.06 -11.57
N ARG A 60 8.78 6.77 -11.90
CA ARG A 60 7.52 6.13 -12.29
C ARG A 60 6.55 6.07 -11.13
N MET A 61 6.98 5.74 -9.92
CA MET A 61 6.14 5.72 -8.74
C MET A 61 5.55 7.10 -8.43
N LEU A 62 6.32 8.16 -8.60
CA LEU A 62 5.84 9.53 -8.43
C LEU A 62 4.87 9.98 -9.53
N LYS A 63 4.89 9.32 -10.69
CA LYS A 63 4.02 9.60 -11.83
C LYS A 63 2.77 8.71 -11.90
N GLN A 64 2.88 7.46 -11.48
CA GLN A 64 1.89 6.39 -11.67
C GLN A 64 1.39 5.80 -10.35
N GLY A 65 2.06 6.09 -9.23
CA GLY A 65 1.80 5.44 -7.94
C GLY A 65 2.64 4.16 -7.72
N PRO A 66 2.47 3.49 -6.56
CA PRO A 66 3.11 2.23 -6.17
C PRO A 66 2.88 1.08 -7.15
N GLU A 67 1.87 1.15 -8.04
CA GLU A 67 1.69 0.21 -9.15
C GLU A 67 2.92 0.11 -10.07
N ALA A 68 3.76 1.15 -10.11
CA ALA A 68 5.05 1.09 -10.79
C ALA A 68 5.97 0.00 -10.23
N VAL A 69 5.74 -0.44 -8.98
CA VAL A 69 6.55 -1.43 -8.26
C VAL A 69 5.78 -2.71 -8.00
N ALA A 70 4.55 -2.62 -7.51
CA ALA A 70 3.71 -3.78 -7.27
C ALA A 70 2.25 -3.49 -7.60
N PHE A 71 1.59 -4.44 -8.25
CA PHE A 71 0.23 -4.30 -8.74
C PHE A 71 -0.60 -5.56 -8.47
N TYR A 72 -1.91 -5.38 -8.29
CA TYR A 72 -2.87 -6.46 -8.15
C TYR A 72 -3.48 -6.84 -9.49
N VAL A 73 -3.49 -8.14 -9.79
CA VAL A 73 -4.20 -8.74 -10.93
C VAL A 73 -5.46 -9.41 -10.42
N SER A 74 -6.61 -8.99 -10.95
CA SER A 74 -7.94 -9.47 -10.55
C SER A 74 -8.13 -10.98 -10.74
N PHE A 75 -8.78 -11.65 -9.79
CA PHE A 75 -9.24 -13.04 -9.91
C PHE A 75 -10.24 -13.24 -11.06
N ARG A 76 -10.89 -12.17 -11.50
CA ARG A 76 -11.80 -12.20 -12.63
C ARG A 76 -11.10 -12.42 -13.97
N PHE A 77 -9.77 -12.22 -14.06
CA PHE A 77 -9.00 -12.56 -15.27
C PHE A 77 -8.70 -14.06 -15.41
N GLY A 78 -8.90 -14.85 -14.35
CA GLY A 78 -8.61 -16.29 -14.35
C GLY A 78 -7.86 -16.76 -13.10
N ALA A 79 -8.07 -18.03 -12.74
CA ALA A 79 -7.58 -18.65 -11.51
C ALA A 79 -6.05 -18.75 -11.40
N ASP A 80 -5.34 -18.85 -12.51
CA ASP A 80 -3.90 -19.10 -12.57
C ASP A 80 -3.06 -17.82 -12.48
N ARG A 81 -3.65 -16.67 -12.83
CA ARG A 81 -2.93 -15.40 -13.04
C ARG A 81 -3.18 -14.35 -11.97
N TRP A 82 -4.17 -14.53 -11.11
CA TRP A 82 -4.53 -13.49 -10.16
C TRP A 82 -3.66 -13.47 -8.92
N GLY A 83 -3.48 -12.29 -8.33
CA GLY A 83 -2.66 -12.08 -7.14
C GLY A 83 -1.92 -10.76 -7.19
N ILE A 84 -1.04 -10.55 -6.22
CA ILE A 84 -0.16 -9.37 -6.14
C ILE A 84 1.16 -9.72 -6.83
N TYR A 85 1.58 -8.88 -7.76
CA TYR A 85 2.85 -9.01 -8.47
C TYR A 85 3.79 -7.90 -8.05
N ILE A 86 5.02 -8.26 -7.69
CA ILE A 86 6.05 -7.32 -7.24
C ILE A 86 7.22 -7.39 -8.23
N ARG A 87 7.62 -6.25 -8.81
CA ARG A 87 8.79 -6.15 -9.68
C ARG A 87 10.05 -6.10 -8.82
N GLU A 88 10.95 -7.07 -8.92
CA GLU A 88 12.16 -7.13 -8.08
C GLU A 88 13.04 -5.89 -8.23
N ALA A 89 13.26 -5.43 -9.46
CA ALA A 89 14.09 -4.26 -9.72
C ALA A 89 13.52 -2.98 -9.07
N GLY A 90 12.18 -2.88 -9.03
CA GLY A 90 11.49 -1.79 -8.36
C GLY A 90 11.48 -1.92 -6.83
N LEU A 91 11.32 -3.15 -6.34
CA LEU A 91 11.43 -3.46 -4.92
C LEU A 91 12.82 -3.10 -4.39
N LYS A 92 13.88 -3.42 -5.14
CA LYS A 92 15.26 -3.03 -4.82
C LYS A 92 15.43 -1.51 -4.79
N ALA A 93 14.85 -0.78 -5.76
CA ALA A 93 14.91 0.68 -5.78
C ALA A 93 14.20 1.33 -4.58
N LEU A 94 13.04 0.80 -4.15
CA LEU A 94 12.37 1.27 -2.94
C LEU A 94 13.14 0.91 -1.66
N GLN A 95 13.71 -0.29 -1.58
CA GLN A 95 14.56 -0.69 -0.47
C GLN A 95 15.75 0.26 -0.32
N GLU A 96 16.42 0.64 -1.40
CA GLU A 96 17.52 1.62 -1.36
C GLU A 96 17.06 3.04 -0.96
N GLU A 97 15.84 3.45 -1.32
CA GLU A 97 15.30 4.73 -0.85
C GLU A 97 14.99 4.71 0.65
N TYR A 98 14.48 3.59 1.16
CA TYR A 98 14.24 3.40 2.60
C TYR A 98 15.56 3.35 3.35
N HIS A 99 16.55 2.67 2.80
CA HIS A 99 17.93 2.71 3.28
C HIS A 99 18.43 4.15 3.38
N ARG A 100 18.31 4.94 2.32
CA ARG A 100 18.72 6.36 2.32
C ARG A 100 18.05 7.16 3.44
N ILE A 101 16.74 6.97 3.64
CA ILE A 101 15.96 7.65 4.69
C ILE A 101 16.43 7.22 6.09
N ILE A 102 16.52 5.92 6.35
CA ILE A 102 16.89 5.35 7.65
C ILE A 102 18.32 5.76 8.01
N TRP A 103 19.27 5.55 7.10
CA TRP A 103 20.69 5.77 7.38
C TRP A 103 21.07 7.24 7.50
N ARG A 104 20.34 8.15 6.84
CA ARG A 104 20.49 9.60 7.02
C ARG A 104 20.31 10.01 8.49
N ASP A 105 19.31 9.45 9.17
CA ASP A 105 19.00 9.78 10.56
C ASP A 105 19.71 8.90 11.57
N LEU A 106 19.82 7.60 11.26
CA LEU A 106 20.26 6.58 12.20
C LEU A 106 21.71 6.12 12.03
N GLY A 107 22.35 6.38 10.89
CA GLY A 107 23.70 5.87 10.60
C GLY A 107 24.76 6.31 11.60
N LYS A 108 24.60 7.50 12.20
CA LYS A 108 25.49 8.01 13.26
C LYS A 108 25.34 7.30 14.62
N TYR A 109 24.28 6.52 14.80
CA TYR A 109 24.00 5.72 15.98
C TYR A 109 24.28 4.23 15.75
N VAL A 110 25.02 3.89 14.69
CA VAL A 110 25.42 2.52 14.40
C VAL A 110 26.88 2.36 14.83
N ASP A 111 27.09 1.81 16.03
CA ASP A 111 28.42 1.58 16.62
C ASP A 111 29.05 0.23 16.22
N ARG A 112 28.28 -0.63 15.55
CA ARG A 112 28.67 -1.97 15.08
C ARG A 112 27.99 -2.28 13.75
N ASP A 113 28.51 -3.26 13.01
CA ASP A 113 27.87 -3.66 11.76
C ASP A 113 26.49 -4.30 12.01
N VAL A 114 25.46 -3.68 11.44
CA VAL A 114 24.05 -4.14 11.45
C VAL A 114 23.48 -4.21 10.04
N SER A 115 24.32 -4.20 9.00
CA SER A 115 23.90 -4.04 7.60
C SER A 115 22.88 -5.10 7.17
N GLU A 116 23.08 -6.36 7.55
CA GLU A 116 22.15 -7.46 7.24
C GLU A 116 20.77 -7.26 7.88
N ILE A 117 20.72 -6.73 9.11
CA ILE A 117 19.48 -6.48 9.85
C ILE A 117 18.79 -5.24 9.30
N ALA A 118 19.54 -4.18 9.01
CA ALA A 118 19.01 -2.98 8.38
C ALA A 118 18.37 -3.31 7.03
N GLU A 119 19.03 -4.12 6.20
CA GLU A 119 18.46 -4.56 4.92
C GLU A 119 17.16 -5.37 5.11
N ARG A 120 17.09 -6.25 6.12
CA ARG A 120 15.83 -6.96 6.46
C ARG A 120 14.73 -5.99 6.85
N ILE A 121 15.03 -5.02 7.71
CA ILE A 121 14.08 -3.98 8.12
C ILE A 121 13.56 -3.24 6.89
N GLU A 122 14.47 -2.81 6.01
CA GLU A 122 14.13 -2.06 4.80
C GLU A 122 13.21 -2.87 3.86
N TYR A 123 13.52 -4.15 3.58
CA TYR A 123 12.63 -4.99 2.78
C TYR A 123 11.27 -5.22 3.44
N THR A 124 11.22 -5.49 4.75
CA THR A 124 9.95 -5.67 5.48
C THR A 124 9.10 -4.42 5.38
N LEU A 125 9.67 -3.24 5.63
CA LEU A 125 8.94 -1.97 5.56
C LEU A 125 8.39 -1.71 4.15
N VAL A 126 9.15 -2.02 3.09
CA VAL A 126 8.70 -1.86 1.71
C VAL A 126 7.61 -2.89 1.35
N LEU A 127 7.81 -4.16 1.71
CA LEU A 127 6.84 -5.22 1.45
C LEU A 127 5.51 -4.93 2.18
N ASP A 128 5.55 -4.52 3.44
CA ASP A 128 4.34 -4.19 4.19
C ASP A 128 3.56 -3.05 3.53
N TYR A 129 4.26 -2.04 3.00
CA TYR A 129 3.61 -0.97 2.24
C TYR A 129 2.97 -1.48 0.96
N LEU A 130 3.71 -2.21 0.12
CA LEU A 130 3.21 -2.68 -1.17
C LEU A 130 2.07 -3.71 -1.01
N LEU A 131 2.16 -4.61 -0.03
CA LEU A 131 1.17 -5.65 0.22
C LEU A 131 -0.11 -5.07 0.83
N ALA A 132 0.00 -4.19 1.83
CA ALA A 132 -1.17 -3.52 2.41
C ALA A 132 -1.89 -2.68 1.35
N HIS A 133 -1.14 -1.96 0.52
CA HIS A 133 -1.68 -1.19 -0.58
C HIS A 133 -2.48 -2.07 -1.55
N ASN A 134 -1.85 -3.11 -2.09
CA ASN A 134 -2.48 -3.96 -3.10
C ASN A 134 -3.62 -4.83 -2.53
N ARG A 135 -3.61 -5.12 -1.22
CA ARG A 135 -4.72 -5.79 -0.55
C ARG A 135 -6.00 -4.96 -0.60
N VAL A 136 -5.93 -3.63 -0.56
CA VAL A 136 -7.12 -2.77 -0.71
C VAL A 136 -7.76 -2.95 -2.08
N HIS A 137 -6.98 -3.02 -3.16
CA HIS A 137 -7.52 -3.27 -4.51
C HIS A 137 -8.21 -4.63 -4.62
N PHE A 138 -7.62 -5.66 -4.00
CA PHE A 138 -8.26 -6.97 -3.90
C PHE A 138 -9.60 -6.89 -3.14
N LEU A 139 -9.63 -6.21 -1.99
CA LEU A 139 -10.85 -6.05 -1.20
C LEU A 139 -11.96 -5.35 -2.00
N VAL A 140 -11.61 -4.27 -2.71
CA VAL A 140 -12.52 -3.52 -3.58
C VAL A 140 -13.06 -4.41 -4.69
N ASP A 141 -12.18 -5.13 -5.40
CA ASP A 141 -12.55 -6.03 -6.49
C ASP A 141 -13.45 -7.17 -6.02
N ARG A 142 -13.14 -7.75 -4.84
CA ARG A 142 -13.94 -8.80 -4.19
C ARG A 142 -15.34 -8.29 -3.81
N VAL A 143 -15.43 -7.14 -3.16
CA VAL A 143 -16.71 -6.52 -2.78
C VAL A 143 -17.56 -6.21 -4.01
N ALA A 144 -16.95 -5.63 -5.03
CA ALA A 144 -17.61 -5.40 -6.30
C ALA A 144 -18.13 -6.73 -6.89
N ALA A 145 -17.31 -7.78 -6.88
CA ALA A 145 -17.65 -9.06 -7.49
C ALA A 145 -18.86 -9.69 -6.81
N ASP A 146 -18.87 -9.69 -5.48
CA ASP A 146 -19.98 -10.18 -4.67
C ASP A 146 -21.28 -9.44 -5.02
N TRP A 147 -21.28 -8.10 -4.96
CA TRP A 147 -22.49 -7.32 -5.22
C TRP A 147 -22.98 -7.41 -6.67
N GLU A 148 -22.06 -7.41 -7.63
CA GLU A 148 -22.39 -7.53 -9.04
C GLU A 148 -22.92 -8.93 -9.37
N SER A 149 -22.39 -9.98 -8.74
CA SER A 149 -22.88 -11.36 -8.91
C SER A 149 -24.32 -11.54 -8.41
N GLN A 150 -24.66 -10.91 -7.28
CA GLN A 150 -26.02 -10.91 -6.72
C GLN A 150 -26.99 -10.06 -7.56
N GLY A 151 -26.53 -8.91 -8.06
CA GLY A 151 -27.34 -7.96 -8.82
C GLY A 151 -27.35 -8.17 -10.34
N GLY A 152 -26.54 -9.08 -10.87
CA GLY A 152 -26.39 -9.38 -12.30
C GLY A 152 -25.91 -8.21 -13.17
N THR A 153 -25.34 -7.15 -12.58
CA THR A 153 -24.99 -5.90 -13.29
C THR A 153 -23.58 -5.48 -12.93
N ALA A 154 -22.70 -5.25 -13.91
CA ALA A 154 -21.36 -4.71 -13.70
C ALA A 154 -21.42 -3.20 -13.38
N ARG A 155 -20.86 -2.80 -12.23
CA ARG A 155 -20.84 -1.43 -11.68
C ARG A 155 -19.42 -0.92 -11.42
N TYR A 156 -18.48 -1.82 -11.17
CA TYR A 156 -17.10 -1.49 -10.86
C TYR A 156 -16.31 -0.99 -12.06
N ALA A 157 -16.48 -1.63 -13.23
CA ALA A 157 -15.85 -1.20 -14.47
C ALA A 157 -16.14 0.28 -14.83
N PRO A 158 -17.41 0.73 -14.86
CA PRO A 158 -17.73 2.16 -15.02
C PRO A 158 -17.14 3.07 -13.94
N TYR A 159 -17.06 2.61 -12.69
CA TYR A 159 -16.42 3.37 -11.61
C TYR A 159 -14.94 3.61 -11.91
N GLN A 160 -14.22 2.59 -12.38
CA GLN A 160 -12.80 2.72 -12.68
C GLN A 160 -12.53 3.67 -13.85
N GLU A 161 -13.35 3.62 -14.90
CA GLU A 161 -13.21 4.53 -16.03
C GLU A 161 -13.45 5.99 -15.64
N ALA A 162 -14.47 6.25 -14.81
CA ALA A 162 -14.89 7.61 -14.46
C ALA A 162 -13.97 8.30 -13.43
N TRP A 163 -13.38 7.55 -12.50
CA TRP A 163 -12.77 8.13 -11.29
C TRP A 163 -11.24 8.05 -11.22
N TYR A 164 -10.59 7.44 -12.22
CA TYR A 164 -9.15 7.57 -12.45
C TYR A 164 -8.76 8.83 -13.23
N ALA A 165 -9.74 9.63 -13.69
CA ALA A 165 -9.47 10.92 -14.31
C ALA A 165 -9.05 11.96 -13.25
N THR A 166 -7.98 12.71 -13.53
CA THR A 166 -7.45 13.75 -12.62
C THR A 166 -8.51 14.79 -12.28
N THR A 167 -8.84 14.96 -11.00
CA THR A 167 -9.77 16.01 -10.54
C THR A 167 -9.19 17.39 -10.83
N SER A 168 -9.99 18.30 -11.37
CA SER A 168 -9.56 19.68 -11.73
C SER A 168 -9.38 20.61 -10.52
N LYS A 169 -9.92 20.25 -9.36
CA LYS A 169 -9.82 21.02 -8.11
C LYS A 169 -9.34 20.12 -6.96
N PRO A 170 -8.55 20.66 -6.01
CA PRO A 170 -8.16 19.92 -4.81
C PRO A 170 -9.40 19.51 -4.00
N PRO A 171 -9.51 18.24 -3.57
CA PRO A 171 -10.64 17.79 -2.76
C PRO A 171 -10.59 18.47 -1.39
N ALA A 172 -11.76 18.87 -0.88
CA ALA A 172 -11.89 19.49 0.44
C ALA A 172 -12.17 18.43 1.51
N GLN A 173 -13.02 17.46 1.20
CA GLN A 173 -13.37 16.34 2.07
C GLN A 173 -12.90 15.00 1.48
N PRO A 174 -12.75 13.94 2.31
CA PRO A 174 -12.46 12.60 1.83
C PRO A 174 -13.40 12.10 0.72
N GLU A 175 -14.70 12.37 0.86
CA GLU A 175 -15.73 11.99 -0.10
C GLU A 175 -15.62 12.69 -1.45
N ASP A 176 -14.86 13.79 -1.56
CA ASP A 176 -14.64 14.54 -2.80
C ASP A 176 -13.44 14.00 -3.60
N ILE A 177 -12.64 13.09 -3.02
CA ILE A 177 -11.45 12.54 -3.68
C ILE A 177 -11.91 11.75 -4.90
N GLY A 178 -11.38 12.10 -6.08
CA GLY A 178 -11.72 11.41 -7.33
C GLY A 178 -11.29 9.96 -7.27
N ASN A 179 -9.98 9.75 -7.21
CA ASN A 179 -9.39 8.42 -7.07
C ASN A 179 -9.30 8.00 -5.59
N LEU A 180 -10.46 7.81 -4.97
CA LEU A 180 -10.62 7.50 -3.55
C LEU A 180 -10.07 6.12 -3.18
N GLU A 181 -10.16 5.15 -4.08
CA GLU A 181 -9.59 3.81 -3.90
C GLU A 181 -8.07 3.91 -3.64
N GLU A 182 -7.34 4.65 -4.50
CA GLU A 182 -5.89 4.81 -4.34
C GLU A 182 -5.51 5.61 -3.08
N ALA A 183 -6.29 6.63 -2.75
CA ALA A 183 -6.06 7.40 -1.53
C ALA A 183 -6.22 6.52 -0.27
N LEU A 184 -7.24 5.65 -0.25
CA LEU A 184 -7.47 4.72 0.85
C LEU A 184 -6.42 3.60 0.89
N ALA A 185 -5.97 3.10 -0.27
CA ALA A 185 -4.90 2.11 -0.34
C ALA A 185 -3.56 2.66 0.19
N ASN A 186 -3.22 3.90 -0.18
CA ASN A 186 -2.07 4.60 0.38
C ASN A 186 -2.19 4.83 1.89
N LEU A 187 -3.36 5.24 2.36
CA LEU A 187 -3.62 5.41 3.78
C LEU A 187 -3.42 4.09 4.53
N GLU A 188 -3.99 2.99 4.02
CA GLU A 188 -3.91 1.68 4.67
C GLU A 188 -2.45 1.24 4.81
N ALA A 189 -1.67 1.36 3.74
CA ALA A 189 -0.25 1.08 3.76
C ALA A 189 0.52 2.00 4.73
N PHE A 190 0.14 3.28 4.81
CA PHE A 190 0.76 4.27 5.69
C PHE A 190 0.45 4.04 7.19
N ARG A 191 -0.70 3.43 7.52
CA ARG A 191 -1.12 3.19 8.91
C ARG A 191 -0.13 2.30 9.67
N SER A 192 0.53 1.36 9.01
CA SER A 192 1.59 0.54 9.61
C SER A 192 2.72 1.39 10.18
N TYR A 193 3.14 2.45 9.48
CA TYR A 193 4.22 3.33 9.93
C TYR A 193 3.83 4.24 11.11
N MET A 194 2.54 4.45 11.33
CA MET A 194 2.02 5.19 12.48
C MET A 194 1.73 4.29 13.69
N ASN A 195 1.80 2.96 13.53
CA ASN A 195 1.50 2.01 14.60
C ASN A 195 2.71 1.89 15.55
N PRO A 196 2.59 2.33 16.82
CA PRO A 196 3.70 2.25 17.77
C PRO A 196 4.21 0.82 17.98
N THR A 197 3.31 -0.17 18.05
CA THR A 197 3.67 -1.59 18.25
C THR A 197 4.46 -2.15 17.07
N TYR A 198 4.13 -1.70 15.86
CA TYR A 198 4.89 -2.06 14.66
C TYR A 198 6.28 -1.43 14.69
N GLY A 199 6.36 -0.14 15.02
CA GLY A 199 7.65 0.56 15.21
C GLY A 199 8.52 -0.06 16.30
N ASP A 200 7.93 -0.49 17.41
CA ASP A 200 8.61 -1.21 18.49
C ASP A 200 9.17 -2.55 17.98
N SER A 201 8.38 -3.30 17.21
CA SER A 201 8.80 -4.58 16.64
C SER A 201 9.97 -4.43 15.68
N VAL A 202 9.95 -3.38 14.85
CA VAL A 202 11.07 -3.05 13.94
C VAL A 202 12.31 -2.65 14.74
N ALA A 203 12.17 -1.79 15.74
CA ALA A 203 13.30 -1.37 16.56
C ALA A 203 13.87 -2.49 17.45
N ALA A 204 13.06 -3.48 17.83
CA ALA A 204 13.52 -4.66 18.55
C ALA A 204 14.50 -5.53 17.74
N LEU A 205 14.49 -5.43 16.40
CA LEU A 205 15.41 -6.20 15.54
C LEU A 205 16.88 -5.77 15.70
N VAL A 206 17.13 -4.52 16.13
CA VAL A 206 18.48 -4.02 16.42
C VAL A 206 18.86 -4.12 17.90
N ASP A 207 17.95 -4.63 18.75
CA ASP A 207 18.19 -4.83 20.17
C ASP A 207 19.25 -5.92 20.40
N GLY A 208 20.13 -5.72 21.39
CA GLY A 208 21.30 -6.57 21.63
C GLY A 208 22.39 -6.51 20.55
N ARG A 209 22.21 -5.73 19.47
CA ARG A 209 23.19 -5.54 18.39
C ARG A 209 23.91 -4.20 18.46
N LEU A 210 23.24 -3.17 18.98
CA LEU A 210 23.78 -1.84 19.23
C LEU A 210 23.85 -1.57 20.74
N GLU A 211 24.59 -0.53 21.14
CA GLU A 211 24.50 0.00 22.51
C GLU A 211 23.07 0.45 22.86
N GLU A 212 22.66 0.31 24.12
CA GLU A 212 21.30 0.62 24.57
C GLU A 212 20.84 2.04 24.18
N ARG A 213 21.71 3.05 24.36
CA ARG A 213 21.42 4.43 23.96
C ARG A 213 21.14 4.57 22.46
N ASN A 214 21.80 3.77 21.63
CA ASN A 214 21.64 3.80 20.18
C ASN A 214 20.32 3.10 19.79
N VAL A 215 19.98 1.99 20.43
CA VAL A 215 18.67 1.33 20.27
C VAL A 215 17.53 2.29 20.59
N GLN A 216 17.67 3.14 21.62
CA GLN A 216 16.64 4.14 21.95
C GLN A 216 16.43 5.17 20.83
N GLU A 217 17.46 5.53 20.07
CA GLU A 217 17.33 6.43 18.92
C GLU A 217 16.58 5.78 17.75
N TRP A 218 16.83 4.48 17.51
CA TRP A 218 16.07 3.66 16.55
C TRP A 218 14.60 3.56 16.96
N LYS A 219 14.31 3.26 18.24
CA LYS A 219 12.94 3.28 18.79
C LYS A 219 12.29 4.64 18.59
N ALA A 220 12.96 5.73 18.96
CA ALA A 220 12.45 7.08 18.78
C ALA A 220 12.22 7.46 17.30
N PHE A 221 12.96 6.89 16.36
CA PHE A 221 12.77 7.11 14.93
C PHE A 221 11.50 6.45 14.38
N PHE A 222 11.28 5.17 14.69
CA PHE A 222 10.09 4.44 14.25
C PHE A 222 8.85 4.77 15.08
N VAL A 223 8.92 4.56 16.40
CA VAL A 223 7.79 4.77 17.33
C VAL A 223 7.44 6.26 17.46
N GLY A 224 8.46 7.11 17.46
CA GLY A 224 8.27 8.56 17.56
C GLY A 224 7.73 9.21 16.30
N GLY A 225 7.50 8.44 15.22
CA GLY A 225 6.85 8.89 13.99
C GLY A 225 7.74 9.65 13.02
N ARG A 226 9.07 9.72 13.24
CA ARG A 226 10.00 10.38 12.30
C ARG A 226 10.00 9.68 10.95
N PHE A 227 10.06 8.35 10.95
CA PHE A 227 9.95 7.56 9.73
C PHE A 227 8.63 7.83 8.99
N ALA A 228 7.49 7.81 9.71
CA ALA A 228 6.19 8.12 9.13
C ALA A 228 6.13 9.52 8.49
N VAL A 229 6.81 10.53 9.05
CA VAL A 229 6.88 11.87 8.43
C VAL A 229 7.63 11.84 7.10
N GLU A 230 8.76 11.14 7.01
CA GLU A 230 9.51 11.00 5.76
C GLU A 230 8.69 10.26 4.70
N MET A 231 8.00 9.19 5.11
CA MET A 231 7.11 8.45 4.23
C MET A 231 5.96 9.33 3.75
N ALA A 232 5.31 10.09 4.62
CA ALA A 232 4.27 11.03 4.22
C ALA A 232 4.78 12.08 3.23
N ASN A 233 5.99 12.60 3.43
CA ASN A 233 6.62 13.55 2.52
C ASN A 233 6.92 12.93 1.14
N MET A 234 7.41 11.69 1.09
CA MET A 234 7.64 10.98 -0.16
C MET A 234 6.32 10.74 -0.90
N LEU A 235 5.30 10.21 -0.22
CA LEU A 235 3.98 9.92 -0.79
C LEU A 235 3.22 11.18 -1.22
N SER A 236 3.45 12.32 -0.57
CA SER A 236 2.83 13.61 -0.95
C SER A 236 3.21 14.09 -2.36
N ARG A 237 4.26 13.52 -2.96
CA ARG A 237 4.75 13.84 -4.30
C ARG A 237 4.11 12.99 -5.40
N GLN A 238 3.31 12.00 -5.03
CA GLN A 238 2.55 11.17 -5.98
C GLN A 238 1.43 11.99 -6.66
N PRO A 239 0.77 11.46 -7.71
CA PRO A 239 -0.32 12.16 -8.39
C PRO A 239 -1.50 12.42 -7.45
N ALA A 240 -2.36 13.40 -7.78
CA ALA A 240 -3.44 13.93 -6.92
C ALA A 240 -4.16 12.85 -6.10
N GLY A 241 -4.80 11.88 -6.76
CA GLY A 241 -5.55 10.81 -6.09
C GLY A 241 -4.77 10.07 -5.00
N TRP A 242 -3.51 9.72 -5.29
CA TRP A 242 -2.63 9.01 -4.36
C TRP A 242 -2.25 9.86 -3.16
N LYS A 243 -1.79 11.10 -3.42
CA LYS A 243 -1.30 12.01 -2.36
C LYS A 243 -2.42 12.58 -1.50
N ASP A 244 -3.67 12.53 -1.98
CA ASP A 244 -4.85 12.99 -1.24
C ASP A 244 -5.14 12.12 0.01
N PHE A 245 -4.43 11.00 0.21
CA PHE A 245 -4.50 10.21 1.46
C PHE A 245 -4.26 11.07 2.72
N ALA A 246 -3.53 12.17 2.59
CA ALA A 246 -3.30 13.12 3.69
C ALA A 246 -4.60 13.74 4.23
N ARG A 247 -5.71 13.71 3.47
CA ARG A 247 -7.05 14.14 3.93
C ARG A 247 -7.61 13.24 5.04
N PHE A 248 -7.10 12.03 5.17
CA PHE A 248 -7.44 11.11 6.24
C PHE A 248 -6.51 11.24 7.45
N LEU A 249 -5.54 12.17 7.43
CA LEU A 249 -4.57 12.33 8.49
C LEU A 249 -4.84 13.59 9.31
N ASN A 250 -4.71 13.44 10.61
CA ASN A 250 -4.53 14.53 11.55
C ASN A 250 -3.03 14.83 11.67
N ARG A 251 -2.63 16.07 11.36
CA ARG A 251 -1.24 16.54 11.54
C ARG A 251 -1.14 17.30 12.86
N LYS A 252 -0.41 16.75 13.82
CA LYS A 252 -0.07 17.43 15.08
C LYS A 252 1.31 18.06 14.95
N THR A 253 1.41 19.32 15.36
CA THR A 253 2.68 20.06 15.42
C THR A 253 2.93 20.40 16.89
N SER A 254 4.00 19.89 17.49
CA SER A 254 4.42 20.31 18.83
C SER A 254 5.72 21.09 18.74
N VAL A 255 5.79 22.22 19.43
CA VAL A 255 7.03 22.98 19.60
C VAL A 255 7.69 22.50 20.89
N GLY A 256 8.87 21.90 20.80
CA GLY A 256 9.65 21.49 21.97
C GLY A 256 10.23 22.69 22.72
N SER A 257 10.71 22.46 23.95
CA SER A 257 11.34 23.48 24.80
C SER A 257 12.60 24.14 24.19
N THR A 258 13.14 23.55 23.12
CA THR A 258 14.33 24.02 22.39
C THR A 258 14.02 24.54 20.97
N ASN A 259 12.79 25.00 20.70
CA ASN A 259 12.32 25.51 19.40
C ASN A 259 12.32 24.50 18.24
N TYR A 260 12.49 23.20 18.50
CA TYR A 260 12.30 22.16 17.49
C TYR A 260 10.82 21.91 17.24
N VAL A 261 10.40 22.07 15.99
CA VAL A 261 9.04 21.71 15.54
C VAL A 261 9.00 20.22 15.26
N ARG A 262 8.24 19.47 16.07
CA ARG A 262 7.97 18.05 15.84
C ARG A 262 6.63 17.89 15.14
N ILE A 263 6.64 17.25 13.98
CA ILE A 263 5.44 16.87 13.24
C ILE A 263 5.13 15.41 13.57
N MET A 264 3.88 15.11 13.86
CA MET A 264 3.38 13.76 14.03
C MET A 264 2.08 13.60 13.25
N TYR A 265 1.92 12.44 12.61
CA TYR A 265 0.69 12.06 11.95
C TYR A 265 -0.07 11.02 12.80
N SER A 266 -1.39 11.13 12.80
CA SER A 266 -2.30 10.08 13.22
C SER A 266 -3.44 10.03 12.20
N TYR A 267 -3.99 8.87 11.90
CA TYR A 267 -5.17 8.82 11.02
C TYR A 267 -6.42 9.34 11.75
N ASN A 268 -7.40 9.84 10.98
CA ASN A 268 -8.70 10.28 11.44
C ASN A 268 -9.72 9.14 11.17
N PRO A 269 -10.20 8.44 12.21
CA PRO A 269 -11.14 7.34 12.04
C PRO A 269 -12.46 7.74 11.38
N GLU A 270 -12.97 8.94 11.67
CA GLU A 270 -14.22 9.44 11.07
C GLU A 270 -14.04 9.78 9.59
N ALA A 271 -12.92 10.39 9.22
CA ALA A 271 -12.59 10.64 7.82
C ALA A 271 -12.40 9.34 7.05
N LEU A 272 -11.73 8.35 7.65
CA LEU A 272 -11.57 7.01 7.09
C LEU A 272 -12.94 6.36 6.86
N GLU A 273 -13.81 6.36 7.86
CA GLU A 273 -15.16 5.81 7.76
C GLU A 273 -15.95 6.47 6.63
N ARG A 274 -15.94 7.80 6.55
CA ARG A 274 -16.62 8.54 5.48
C ARG A 274 -16.08 8.16 4.09
N GLY A 275 -14.76 8.05 3.95
CA GLY A 275 -14.14 7.59 2.70
C GLY A 275 -14.53 6.16 2.33
N GLN A 276 -14.52 5.24 3.30
CA GLN A 276 -14.91 3.85 3.06
C GLN A 276 -16.39 3.70 2.68
N VAL A 277 -17.28 4.42 3.37
CA VAL A 277 -18.71 4.46 3.06
C VAL A 277 -18.96 5.06 1.68
N GLU A 278 -18.25 6.14 1.34
CA GLU A 278 -18.35 6.75 0.02
C GLU A 278 -17.82 5.81 -1.07
N LEU A 279 -16.69 5.14 -0.86
CA LEU A 279 -16.18 4.13 -1.79
C LEU A 279 -17.20 3.00 -1.98
N ALA A 280 -17.79 2.49 -0.90
CA ALA A 280 -18.85 1.49 -0.95
C ALA A 280 -20.07 1.99 -1.77
N ARG A 281 -20.51 3.23 -1.55
CA ARG A 281 -21.60 3.84 -2.32
C ARG A 281 -21.26 3.91 -3.82
N ARG A 282 -20.02 4.27 -4.17
CA ARG A 282 -19.55 4.33 -5.57
C ARG A 282 -19.52 2.95 -6.21
N LEU A 283 -19.00 1.93 -5.52
CA LEU A 283 -19.01 0.54 -5.99
C LEU A 283 -20.43 -0.01 -6.18
N ALA A 284 -21.38 0.42 -5.35
CA ALA A 284 -22.79 0.11 -5.50
C ALA A 284 -23.48 0.85 -6.66
N GLY A 285 -22.74 1.62 -7.48
CA GLY A 285 -23.30 2.39 -8.59
C GLY A 285 -24.00 3.67 -8.16
N ASN A 286 -23.48 4.33 -7.12
CA ASN A 286 -24.04 5.52 -6.46
C ASN A 286 -25.37 5.30 -5.71
N GLY A 287 -25.90 4.08 -5.68
CA GLY A 287 -27.04 3.68 -4.86
C GLY A 287 -26.65 3.41 -3.39
N PRO A 288 -27.63 3.07 -2.53
CA PRO A 288 -27.35 2.65 -1.17
C PRO A 288 -26.48 1.38 -1.17
N ALA A 289 -25.33 1.45 -0.50
CA ALA A 289 -24.48 0.28 -0.29
C ALA A 289 -25.11 -0.65 0.78
N PRO A 290 -25.00 -1.98 0.63
CA PRO A 290 -25.44 -2.95 1.64
C PRO A 290 -24.80 -2.79 3.03
N GLY A 291 -23.71 -2.03 3.13
CA GLY A 291 -22.98 -1.71 4.37
C GLY A 291 -21.62 -1.09 4.07
N ASN A 292 -20.75 -0.98 5.09
CA ASN A 292 -19.33 -0.69 4.90
C ASN A 292 -18.54 -2.02 4.93
N PRO A 293 -18.17 -2.58 3.77
CA PRO A 293 -17.51 -3.89 3.68
C PRO A 293 -16.02 -3.84 4.03
N PHE A 294 -15.44 -2.64 4.25
CA PHE A 294 -14.01 -2.44 4.50
C PHE A 294 -13.66 -2.45 6.00
N LYS A 295 -14.63 -2.73 6.88
CA LYS A 295 -14.39 -2.91 8.32
C LYS A 295 -13.95 -4.32 8.70
N ASP A 296 -14.21 -5.29 7.83
CA ASP A 296 -13.90 -6.69 8.08
C ASP A 296 -12.50 -7.02 7.58
N ASP A 297 -11.60 -7.33 8.51
CA ASP A 297 -10.19 -7.64 8.23
C ASP A 297 -9.94 -9.13 7.94
N THR A 298 -11.00 -9.94 7.82
CA THR A 298 -10.88 -11.40 7.67
C THR A 298 -10.51 -11.87 6.25
N ALA A 299 -10.45 -10.96 5.28
CA ALA A 299 -10.14 -11.34 3.91
C ALA A 299 -8.70 -11.87 3.78
N PRO A 300 -8.50 -13.04 3.14
CA PRO A 300 -7.18 -13.62 2.98
C PRO A 300 -6.29 -12.75 2.09
N MET A 301 -4.97 -12.84 2.29
CA MET A 301 -4.01 -12.21 1.38
C MET A 301 -4.06 -12.93 0.02
N PRO A 302 -4.10 -12.19 -1.11
CA PRO A 302 -3.95 -12.81 -2.43
C PRO A 302 -2.61 -13.52 -2.59
N PRO A 303 -2.49 -14.47 -3.54
CA PRO A 303 -1.19 -15.05 -3.89
C PRO A 303 -0.19 -13.96 -4.25
N ILE A 304 1.01 -14.01 -3.66
CA ILE A 304 2.08 -13.04 -3.92
C ILE A 304 3.05 -13.65 -4.91
N ARG A 305 3.40 -12.89 -5.94
CA ARG A 305 4.36 -13.29 -6.96
C ARG A 305 5.40 -12.19 -7.16
N VAL A 306 6.60 -12.62 -7.50
CA VAL A 306 7.76 -11.75 -7.71
C VAL A 306 8.24 -11.91 -9.16
N LEU A 307 8.45 -10.78 -9.84
CA LEU A 307 8.83 -10.64 -11.26
C LEU A 307 10.27 -10.17 -11.41
#